data_AF-A0ABD0JSP1-F1
#
_entry.id   AF-A0ABD0JSP1-F1
#
_cell.length_a   1.000
_cell.length_b   1.000
_cell.length_c   1.000
_cell.angle_alpha   90.00
_cell.angle_beta   90.00
_cell.angle_gamma   90.00
#
_symmetry.space_group_name_H-M   'P 1'
#
loop_
_entity.id
_entity.type
_entity.pdbx_description
1 polymer ?
#
loop_
_entity_poly.entity_id
_entity_poly.type
_entity_poly.pdbx_seq_one_letter_code
_entity_poly.pdbx_strand_id
1 'polypeptide(L)'
;MRLMFRKKMRKLRCPVAVLITVVILSAFLWKSRGMQRRPNHQTEPQRRPNYQTESQEEVRHIIFVKVHKAASSTAMSVILRFAMSRSLNVMLPRIRNILSNYSPKLLPIIEHPESPPFLFDILCNHVVLNATSLRPHFPADTKYVAIVREPLTLVQSAYHYFRDVEGFPYLKAVPSFKAYVSDPLKYEPKNPYMSLTRNRMSIELGLPPEQVSNVSYTRHFYRNWTKLFTWFSSPSGSRSPWCC
;
A
#
# COMPACT_ATOMS: atom_id res chain seq x y z
N MET A 1 -40.61 -1.50 -45.29
CA MET A 1 -40.03 -2.50 -46.23
C MET A 1 -39.01 -3.34 -45.46
N ARG A 2 -39.34 -4.62 -45.20
CA ARG A 2 -38.52 -5.59 -44.43
C ARG A 2 -37.31 -6.02 -45.26
N LEU A 3 -36.10 -6.03 -44.69
CA LEU A 3 -35.02 -6.88 -45.21
C LEU A 3 -34.37 -7.68 -44.06
N MET A 4 -34.67 -8.97 -44.06
CA MET A 4 -34.07 -10.00 -43.21
C MET A 4 -32.68 -10.34 -43.73
N PHE A 5 -31.63 -10.19 -42.91
CA PHE A 5 -30.34 -10.83 -43.15
C PHE A 5 -30.31 -12.21 -42.48
N ARG A 6 -30.65 -13.26 -43.25
CA ARG A 6 -30.52 -14.67 -42.85
C ARG A 6 -29.09 -15.12 -43.16
N LYS A 7 -28.18 -15.16 -42.16
CA LYS A 7 -26.88 -15.83 -42.32
C LYS A 7 -27.08 -17.35 -42.32
N LYS A 8 -26.75 -17.98 -43.44
CA LYS A 8 -26.79 -19.43 -43.67
C LYS A 8 -25.61 -20.08 -42.94
N MET A 9 -25.82 -20.58 -41.72
CA MET A 9 -24.82 -21.41 -41.04
C MET A 9 -24.71 -22.77 -41.74
N ARG A 10 -23.57 -23.04 -42.37
CA ARG A 10 -23.20 -24.37 -42.86
C ARG A 10 -23.04 -25.28 -41.65
N LYS A 11 -23.93 -26.28 -41.51
CA LYS A 11 -23.80 -27.36 -40.52
C LYS A 11 -22.45 -28.06 -40.74
N LEU A 12 -21.50 -27.87 -39.81
CA LEU A 12 -20.37 -28.77 -39.67
C LEU A 12 -20.95 -30.16 -39.41
N ARG A 13 -20.58 -31.14 -40.23
CA ARG A 13 -21.05 -32.53 -40.09
C ARG A 13 -20.60 -33.05 -38.71
N CYS A 14 -21.57 -33.45 -37.89
CA CYS A 14 -21.41 -33.94 -36.51
C CYS A 14 -20.22 -34.86 -36.22
N PRO A 15 -19.75 -35.77 -37.10
CA PRO A 15 -18.63 -36.65 -36.72
C PRO A 15 -17.30 -35.91 -36.49
N VAL A 16 -17.04 -34.78 -37.17
CA VAL A 16 -15.75 -34.09 -37.07
C VAL A 16 -15.62 -33.33 -35.76
N ALA A 17 -16.70 -32.72 -35.27
CA ALA A 17 -16.70 -32.01 -34.00
C ALA A 17 -16.52 -32.96 -32.79
N VAL A 18 -17.08 -34.17 -32.86
CA VAL A 18 -16.92 -35.19 -31.81
C VAL A 18 -15.50 -35.74 -31.77
N LEU A 19 -14.86 -35.94 -32.93
CA LEU A 19 -13.46 -36.36 -32.96
C LEU A 19 -12.52 -35.32 -32.36
N ILE A 20 -12.75 -34.03 -32.63
CA ILE A 20 -11.96 -32.94 -32.05
C ILE A 20 -12.10 -32.89 -30.52
N THR A 21 -13.31 -33.05 -29.98
CA THR A 21 -13.50 -33.02 -28.53
C THR A 21 -12.86 -34.22 -27.84
N VAL A 22 -12.91 -35.42 -28.42
CA VAL A 22 -12.25 -36.62 -27.88
C VAL A 22 -10.72 -36.49 -27.92
N VAL A 23 -10.16 -35.89 -28.98
CA VAL A 23 -8.71 -35.62 -29.07
C VAL A 23 -8.27 -34.59 -28.01
N ILE A 24 -9.05 -33.53 -27.79
CA ILE A 24 -8.74 -32.52 -26.77
C ILE A 24 -8.83 -33.11 -25.36
N LEU A 25 -9.87 -33.92 -25.07
CA LEU A 25 -10.03 -34.56 -23.76
C LEU A 25 -8.93 -35.60 -23.49
N SER A 26 -8.56 -36.41 -24.50
CA SER A 26 -7.46 -37.36 -24.35
C SER A 26 -6.10 -36.67 -24.17
N ALA A 27 -5.84 -35.57 -24.87
CA ALA A 27 -4.65 -34.75 -24.65
C ALA A 27 -4.64 -34.11 -23.24
N PHE A 28 -5.79 -33.66 -22.75
CA PHE A 28 -5.92 -33.09 -21.40
C PHE A 28 -5.68 -34.14 -20.31
N LEU A 29 -6.23 -35.36 -20.51
CA LEU A 29 -6.03 -36.50 -19.62
C LEU A 29 -4.59 -37.06 -19.71
N TRP A 30 -3.94 -37.00 -20.86
CA TRP A 30 -2.53 -37.35 -21.02
C TRP A 30 -1.63 -36.34 -20.28
N LYS A 31 -1.91 -35.05 -20.40
CA LYS A 31 -1.19 -33.98 -19.71
C LYS A 31 -1.40 -34.02 -18.19
N SER A 32 -2.58 -34.46 -17.73
CA SER A 32 -2.85 -34.64 -16.30
C SER A 32 -2.21 -35.92 -15.72
N ARG A 33 -2.01 -36.96 -16.54
CA ARG A 33 -1.27 -38.18 -16.16
C ARG A 33 0.26 -38.02 -16.20
N GLY A 34 0.78 -37.11 -17.03
CA GLY A 34 2.21 -36.76 -17.10
C GLY A 34 2.70 -35.89 -15.93
N MET A 35 1.83 -35.50 -15.00
CA MET A 35 2.23 -34.88 -13.75
C MET A 35 2.70 -35.96 -12.77
N GLN A 36 3.84 -36.59 -13.11
CA GLN A 36 4.65 -37.34 -12.17
C GLN A 36 4.88 -36.46 -10.95
N ARG A 37 4.50 -36.96 -9.77
CA ARG A 37 4.84 -36.33 -8.49
C ARG A 37 6.35 -36.16 -8.48
N ARG A 38 6.81 -34.91 -8.52
CA ARG A 38 8.22 -34.60 -8.26
C ARG A 38 8.58 -35.26 -6.92
N PRO A 39 9.67 -36.04 -6.85
CA PRO A 39 10.11 -36.56 -5.57
C PRO A 39 10.33 -35.37 -4.64
N ASN A 40 9.87 -35.49 -3.40
CA ASN A 40 10.15 -34.52 -2.36
C ASN A 40 11.67 -34.42 -2.24
N HIS A 41 12.25 -33.34 -2.77
CA HIS A 41 13.60 -32.98 -2.38
C HIS A 41 13.45 -32.53 -0.93
N GLN A 42 13.83 -33.41 0.00
CA GLN A 42 14.02 -33.01 1.39
C GLN A 42 15.10 -31.93 1.36
N THR A 43 14.67 -30.67 1.39
CA THR A 43 15.55 -29.57 1.71
C THR A 43 15.99 -29.83 3.14
N GLU A 44 17.27 -30.15 3.30
CA GLU A 44 17.96 -30.16 4.59
C GLU A 44 17.52 -28.91 5.38
N PRO A 45 17.13 -29.03 6.66
CA PRO A 45 16.64 -27.88 7.40
C PRO A 45 17.80 -26.90 7.52
N GLN A 46 17.75 -25.82 6.72
CA GLN A 46 18.68 -24.71 6.87
C GLN A 46 18.61 -24.26 8.31
N ARG A 47 19.70 -24.51 9.05
CA ARG A 47 19.87 -24.14 10.44
C ARG A 47 19.68 -22.63 10.51
N ARG A 48 18.50 -22.20 10.97
CA ARG A 48 18.21 -20.77 11.17
C ARG A 48 19.30 -20.23 12.07
N PRO A 49 19.99 -19.13 11.72
CA PRO A 49 20.94 -18.52 12.63
C PRO A 49 20.21 -18.26 13.94
N ASN A 50 20.76 -18.79 15.02
CA ASN A 50 20.23 -18.61 16.37
C ASN A 50 20.48 -17.14 16.74
N TYR A 51 19.62 -16.25 16.27
CA TYR A 51 19.52 -14.91 16.82
C TYR A 51 19.09 -15.11 18.27
N GLN A 52 20.04 -15.00 19.19
CA GLN A 52 19.73 -14.70 20.57
C GLN A 52 19.10 -13.31 20.57
N THR A 53 17.79 -13.27 20.33
CA THR A 53 16.99 -12.11 20.66
C THR A 53 17.04 -12.05 22.18
N GLU A 54 17.78 -11.11 22.75
CA GLU A 54 17.43 -10.59 24.08
C GLU A 54 15.91 -10.47 24.12
N SER A 55 15.27 -10.91 25.21
CA SER A 55 13.81 -10.99 25.33
C SER A 55 13.18 -9.59 25.31
N GLN A 56 13.22 -8.93 24.16
CA GLN A 56 12.57 -7.68 23.91
C GLN A 56 11.09 -7.99 23.84
N GLU A 57 10.33 -7.31 24.69
CA GLU A 57 8.89 -7.42 24.70
C GLU A 57 8.33 -7.13 23.30
N GLU A 58 7.39 -7.97 22.88
CA GLU A 58 6.79 -7.82 21.56
C GLU A 58 5.94 -6.56 21.48
N VAL A 59 6.24 -5.70 20.52
CA VAL A 59 5.44 -4.50 20.25
C VAL A 59 4.12 -4.88 19.59
N ARG A 60 3.01 -4.61 20.27
CA ARG A 60 1.64 -4.90 19.78
C ARG A 60 0.87 -3.66 19.35
N HIS A 61 1.24 -2.48 19.86
CA HIS A 61 0.51 -1.25 19.64
C HIS A 61 1.23 -0.38 18.62
N ILE A 62 0.71 -0.32 17.40
CA ILE A 62 1.41 0.23 16.24
C ILE A 62 0.50 1.12 15.40
N ILE A 63 0.92 2.37 15.19
CA ILE A 63 0.39 3.23 14.13
C ILE A 63 1.38 3.21 12.96
N PHE A 64 1.03 2.46 11.92
CA PHE A 64 1.75 2.42 10.66
C PHE A 64 1.22 3.48 9.69
N VAL A 65 2.00 4.54 9.50
CA VAL A 65 1.71 5.61 8.53
C VAL A 65 1.99 5.09 7.13
N LYS A 66 0.92 4.64 6.46
CA LYS A 66 0.99 4.04 5.13
C LYS A 66 1.22 5.11 4.04
N VAL A 67 2.49 5.41 3.78
CA VAL A 67 2.91 6.34 2.71
C VAL A 67 2.60 5.77 1.33
N HIS A 68 1.99 6.55 0.44
CA HIS A 68 1.74 6.12 -0.93
C HIS A 68 3.04 5.84 -1.68
N LYS A 69 3.06 4.71 -2.42
CA LYS A 69 4.15 4.30 -3.33
C LYS A 69 5.50 4.04 -2.66
N ALA A 70 5.51 3.85 -1.33
CA ALA A 70 6.68 3.45 -0.55
C ALA A 70 6.68 1.96 -0.16
N ALA A 71 6.17 1.07 -1.03
CA ALA A 71 5.97 -0.37 -0.76
C ALA A 71 5.12 -0.68 0.49
N SER A 72 4.33 0.29 0.94
CA SER A 72 3.59 0.24 2.20
C SER A 72 2.40 -0.74 2.20
N SER A 73 1.83 -1.09 1.04
CA SER A 73 0.80 -2.15 0.95
C SER A 73 1.35 -3.54 1.29
N THR A 74 2.61 -3.82 0.95
CA THR A 74 3.26 -5.09 1.33
C THR A 74 3.43 -5.16 2.85
N ALA A 75 3.94 -4.08 3.46
CA ALA A 75 4.09 -3.98 4.91
C ALA A 75 2.74 -4.08 5.64
N MET A 76 1.71 -3.37 5.15
CA MET A 76 0.34 -3.47 5.66
C MET A 76 -0.15 -4.92 5.66
N SER A 77 0.09 -5.69 4.60
CA SER A 77 -0.34 -7.09 4.54
C SER A 77 0.34 -7.97 5.60
N VAL A 78 1.61 -7.70 5.91
CA VAL A 78 2.33 -8.39 7.00
C VAL A 78 1.76 -7.97 8.36
N ILE A 79 1.56 -6.67 8.59
CA ILE A 79 1.01 -6.12 9.84
C ILE A 79 -0.39 -6.67 10.12
N LEU A 80 -1.26 -6.76 9.11
CA LEU A 80 -2.60 -7.34 9.28
C LEU A 80 -2.56 -8.83 9.64
N ARG A 81 -1.65 -9.61 9.04
CA ARG A 81 -1.48 -11.03 9.42
C ARG A 81 -0.96 -11.18 10.84
N PHE A 82 -0.04 -10.30 11.26
CA PHE A 82 0.41 -10.24 12.64
C PHE A 82 -0.77 -9.93 13.58
N ALA A 83 -1.57 -8.91 13.27
CA ALA A 83 -2.75 -8.54 14.04
C ALA A 83 -3.73 -9.72 14.19
N MET A 84 -4.04 -10.40 13.09
CA MET A 84 -4.90 -11.59 13.09
C MET A 84 -4.32 -12.71 13.93
N SER A 85 -3.02 -12.99 13.82
CA SER A 85 -2.38 -14.09 14.56
C SER A 85 -2.39 -13.89 16.07
N ARG A 86 -2.47 -12.63 16.52
CA ARG A 86 -2.43 -12.24 17.93
C ARG A 86 -3.76 -11.69 18.44
N SER A 87 -4.83 -11.82 17.65
CA SER A 87 -6.17 -11.32 17.96
C SER A 87 -6.16 -9.82 18.36
N LEU A 88 -5.38 -9.00 17.67
CA LEU A 88 -5.26 -7.56 17.93
C LEU A 88 -6.37 -6.77 17.25
N ASN A 89 -6.76 -5.69 17.89
CA ASN A 89 -7.83 -4.80 17.43
C ASN A 89 -7.30 -3.79 16.42
N VAL A 90 -7.77 -3.89 15.17
CA VAL A 90 -7.34 -3.02 14.08
C VAL A 90 -8.35 -1.90 13.87
N MET A 91 -7.89 -0.66 13.89
CA MET A 91 -8.70 0.51 13.53
C MET A 91 -8.92 0.51 12.01
N LEU A 92 -10.15 0.18 11.60
CA LEU A 92 -10.51 0.05 10.18
C LEU A 92 -11.44 1.19 9.72
N PRO A 93 -11.21 1.74 8.52
CA PRO A 93 -12.14 2.66 7.87
C PRO A 93 -13.46 1.97 7.53
N ARG A 94 -14.57 2.70 7.66
CA ARG A 94 -15.89 2.24 7.21
C ARG A 94 -16.01 2.18 5.69
N ILE A 95 -15.26 3.04 5.00
CA ILE A 95 -15.34 3.21 3.55
C ILE A 95 -13.94 3.06 2.94
N ARG A 96 -13.78 2.08 2.05
CA ARG A 96 -12.51 1.78 1.35
C ARG A 96 -11.37 1.53 2.34
N ASN A 97 -10.12 1.62 1.89
CA ASN A 97 -8.92 1.40 2.74
C ASN A 97 -8.27 2.73 3.19
N ILE A 98 -9.09 3.75 3.47
CA ILE A 98 -8.66 5.13 3.69
C ILE A 98 -9.37 5.71 4.93
N LEU A 99 -8.62 6.10 5.94
CA LEU A 99 -9.12 6.91 7.08
C LEU A 99 -8.93 8.40 6.86
N SER A 100 -7.97 8.78 6.04
CA SER A 100 -7.73 10.16 5.67
C SER A 100 -6.84 10.18 4.43
N ASN A 101 -7.11 11.09 3.48
CA ASN A 101 -6.37 11.19 2.24
C ASN A 101 -6.14 12.63 1.80
N TYR A 102 -7.17 13.46 1.88
CA TYR A 102 -7.16 14.86 1.42
C TYR A 102 -7.50 15.83 2.56
N SER A 103 -7.39 15.39 3.81
CA SER A 103 -7.66 16.17 5.01
C SER A 103 -7.11 15.41 6.21
N PRO A 104 -6.55 16.08 7.24
CA PRO A 104 -6.14 15.40 8.48
C PRO A 104 -7.32 14.92 9.34
N LYS A 105 -8.57 15.23 8.95
CA LYS A 105 -9.77 14.73 9.64
C LYS A 105 -9.97 13.24 9.35
N LEU A 106 -10.23 12.48 10.40
CA LEU A 106 -10.55 11.06 10.29
C LEU A 106 -11.94 10.88 9.67
N LEU A 107 -12.01 10.01 8.67
CA LEU A 107 -13.24 9.47 8.14
C LEU A 107 -13.87 8.49 9.15
N PRO A 108 -15.18 8.22 9.05
CA PRO A 108 -15.84 7.26 9.92
C PRO A 108 -15.13 5.90 9.95
N ILE A 109 -14.91 5.39 11.16
CA ILE A 109 -14.38 4.05 11.40
C ILE A 109 -15.49 3.03 11.54
N ILE A 110 -15.12 1.76 11.41
CA ILE A 110 -15.90 0.65 11.93
C ILE A 110 -15.77 0.71 13.46
N GLU A 111 -16.91 0.84 14.13
CA GLU A 111 -16.95 0.87 15.60
C GLU A 111 -16.62 -0.51 16.14
N HIS A 112 -15.91 -0.54 17.26
CA HIS A 112 -15.73 -1.78 18.00
C HIS A 112 -17.08 -2.19 18.62
N PRO A 113 -17.42 -3.49 18.68
CA PRO A 113 -18.68 -3.94 19.27
C PRO A 113 -18.80 -3.65 20.78
N GLU A 114 -17.69 -3.39 21.46
CA GLU A 114 -17.69 -3.02 22.89
C GLU A 114 -17.93 -1.52 23.08
N SER A 115 -18.65 -1.18 24.15
CA SER A 115 -18.89 0.21 24.53
C SER A 115 -17.58 0.92 24.92
N PRO A 116 -17.41 2.20 24.56
CA PRO A 116 -16.26 2.99 24.99
C PRO A 116 -16.08 3.03 26.53
N PRO A 117 -14.85 3.22 27.04
CA PRO A 117 -13.62 3.48 26.31
C PRO A 117 -12.99 2.20 25.74
N PHE A 118 -12.82 2.16 24.43
CA PHE A 118 -12.14 1.08 23.73
C PHE A 118 -10.93 1.64 22.97
N LEU A 119 -9.81 0.91 23.00
CA LEU A 119 -8.56 1.30 22.36
C LEU A 119 -8.20 0.29 21.26
N PHE A 120 -7.69 0.79 20.15
CA PHE A 120 -7.16 -0.04 19.07
C PHE A 120 -5.69 -0.35 19.31
N ASP A 121 -5.26 -1.53 18.87
CA ASP A 121 -3.86 -1.92 18.88
C ASP A 121 -3.14 -1.44 17.63
N ILE A 122 -3.77 -1.58 16.46
CA ILE A 122 -3.10 -1.39 15.18
C ILE A 122 -3.87 -0.43 14.28
N LEU A 123 -3.15 0.49 13.65
CA LEU A 123 -3.60 1.24 12.48
C LEU A 123 -2.61 1.03 11.34
N CYS A 124 -3.07 0.60 10.17
CA CYS A 124 -2.20 0.43 8.99
C CYS A 124 -2.84 0.82 7.65
N ASN A 125 -4.03 1.41 7.66
CA ASN A 125 -4.69 1.99 6.49
C ASN A 125 -4.12 3.37 6.14
N HIS A 126 -4.49 3.92 4.97
CA HIS A 126 -4.05 5.27 4.60
C HIS A 126 -4.64 6.32 5.55
N VAL A 127 -3.77 7.11 6.16
CA VAL A 127 -4.09 8.20 7.08
C VAL A 127 -3.07 9.32 6.87
N VAL A 128 -3.52 10.58 6.88
CA VAL A 128 -2.61 11.72 7.09
C VAL A 128 -2.35 11.82 8.59
N LEU A 129 -1.08 11.69 9.00
CA LEU A 129 -0.73 11.65 10.42
C LEU A 129 -1.15 12.92 11.14
N ASN A 130 -2.05 12.76 12.11
CA ASN A 130 -2.36 13.75 13.13
C ASN A 130 -2.31 13.04 14.48
N ALA A 131 -1.15 13.08 15.13
CA ALA A 131 -0.92 12.38 16.40
C ALA A 131 -1.90 12.81 17.48
N THR A 132 -2.25 14.10 17.54
CA THR A 132 -3.21 14.63 18.52
C THR A 132 -4.60 14.01 18.37
N SER A 133 -5.07 13.84 17.13
CA SER A 133 -6.36 13.21 16.86
C SER A 133 -6.35 11.69 17.01
N LEU A 134 -5.21 11.03 16.76
CA LEU A 134 -5.10 9.58 16.86
C LEU A 134 -4.86 9.09 18.30
N ARG A 135 -4.07 9.81 19.10
CA ARG A 135 -3.64 9.39 20.45
C ARG A 135 -4.78 8.93 21.37
N PRO A 136 -5.97 9.55 21.40
CA PRO A 136 -7.08 9.09 22.26
C PRO A 136 -7.62 7.69 21.92
N HIS A 137 -7.32 7.16 20.73
CA HIS A 137 -7.81 5.88 20.25
C HIS A 137 -6.84 4.71 20.50
N PHE A 138 -5.66 4.97 21.06
CA PHE A 138 -4.58 3.99 21.18
C PHE A 138 -3.95 4.02 22.59
N PRO A 139 -3.35 2.90 23.05
CA PRO A 139 -2.57 2.85 24.28
C PRO A 139 -1.38 3.82 24.28
N ALA A 140 -0.92 4.23 25.47
CA ALA A 140 0.11 5.26 25.63
C ALA A 140 1.50 4.84 25.12
N ASP A 141 1.79 3.53 25.07
CA ASP A 141 3.04 2.93 24.62
C ASP A 141 3.10 2.70 23.09
N THR A 142 2.06 3.08 22.36
CA THR A 142 1.93 2.94 20.90
C THR A 142 3.14 3.48 20.15
N LYS A 143 3.67 2.68 19.22
CA LYS A 143 4.81 3.03 18.37
C LYS A 143 4.33 3.52 17.00
N TYR A 144 4.95 4.59 16.50
CA TYR A 144 4.72 5.07 15.15
C TYR A 144 5.78 4.53 14.21
N VAL A 145 5.33 3.93 13.12
CA VAL A 145 6.18 3.33 12.09
C VAL A 145 5.78 3.89 10.73
N ALA A 146 6.76 4.17 9.87
CA ALA A 146 6.53 4.53 8.48
C ALA A 146 7.63 3.95 7.61
N ILE A 147 7.34 3.77 6.32
CA ILE A 147 8.37 3.52 5.31
C ILE A 147 8.49 4.79 4.48
N VAL A 148 9.70 5.34 4.45
CA VAL A 148 10.06 6.44 3.55
C VAL A 148 10.76 5.88 2.31
N ARG A 149 10.72 6.64 1.23
CA ARG A 149 11.37 6.29 -0.03
C ARG A 149 12.13 7.51 -0.56
N GLU A 150 13.18 7.26 -1.32
CA GLU A 150 13.87 8.32 -2.06
C GLU A 150 12.84 9.17 -2.86
N PRO A 151 12.88 10.51 -2.74
CA PRO A 151 11.81 11.37 -3.25
C PRO A 151 11.51 11.23 -4.75
N LEU A 152 12.53 11.23 -5.61
CA LEU A 152 12.33 11.23 -7.06
C LEU A 152 11.68 9.93 -7.55
N THR A 153 12.15 8.78 -7.05
CA THR A 153 11.59 7.46 -7.37
C THR A 153 10.19 7.26 -6.80
N LEU A 154 9.87 7.87 -5.65
CA LEU A 154 8.50 7.90 -5.13
C LEU A 154 7.60 8.69 -6.07
N VAL A 155 8.01 9.89 -6.48
CA VAL A 155 7.24 10.76 -7.39
C VAL A 155 7.06 10.09 -8.75
N GLN A 156 8.09 9.44 -9.29
CA GLN A 156 7.99 8.67 -10.54
C GLN A 156 6.96 7.54 -10.43
N SER A 157 7.02 6.77 -9.33
CA SER A 157 6.05 5.68 -9.10
C SER A 157 4.62 6.21 -8.92
N ALA A 158 4.47 7.34 -8.23
CA ALA A 158 3.18 8.02 -8.05
C ALA A 158 2.63 8.55 -9.37
N TYR A 159 3.45 9.26 -10.14
CA TYR A 159 3.09 9.79 -11.45
C TYR A 159 2.51 8.71 -12.36
N HIS A 160 3.26 7.63 -12.60
CA HIS A 160 2.80 6.56 -13.48
C HIS A 160 1.57 5.84 -12.94
N TYR A 161 1.54 5.53 -11.65
CA TYR A 161 0.38 4.85 -11.07
C TYR A 161 -0.89 5.71 -11.14
N PHE A 162 -0.83 6.94 -10.66
CA PHE A 162 -2.03 7.80 -10.61
C PHE A 162 -2.44 8.32 -11.98
N ARG A 163 -1.51 8.44 -12.93
CA ARG A 163 -1.83 8.74 -14.33
C ARG A 163 -2.41 7.53 -15.06
N ASP A 164 -1.68 6.42 -15.09
CA ASP A 164 -1.94 5.36 -16.05
C ASP A 164 -2.91 4.30 -15.50
N VAL A 165 -2.94 4.09 -14.17
CA VAL A 165 -3.84 3.12 -13.51
C VAL A 165 -5.10 3.79 -12.97
N GLU A 166 -4.96 4.88 -12.21
CA GLU A 166 -6.11 5.53 -11.57
C GLU A 166 -6.73 6.65 -12.44
N GLY A 167 -6.05 7.07 -13.52
CA GLY A 167 -6.62 8.00 -14.50
C GLY A 167 -6.85 9.43 -13.99
N PHE A 168 -6.05 9.92 -13.03
CA PHE A 168 -6.23 11.27 -12.47
C PHE A 168 -6.09 12.35 -13.57
N PRO A 169 -7.12 13.21 -13.78
CA PRO A 169 -7.14 14.14 -14.91
C PRO A 169 -5.94 15.08 -15.00
N TYR A 170 -5.47 15.63 -13.87
CA TYR A 170 -4.34 16.56 -13.85
C TYR A 170 -3.02 15.91 -14.33
N LEU A 171 -2.84 14.61 -14.06
CA LEU A 171 -1.67 13.86 -14.54
C LEU A 171 -1.82 13.39 -15.98
N LYS A 172 -3.05 13.10 -16.43
CA LYS A 172 -3.32 12.76 -17.84
C LYS A 172 -3.04 13.93 -18.78
N ALA A 173 -3.21 15.16 -18.30
CA ALA A 173 -2.86 16.38 -19.03
C ALA A 173 -1.33 16.60 -19.20
N VAL A 174 -0.50 15.85 -18.45
CA VAL A 174 0.95 15.97 -18.55
C VAL A 174 1.45 15.17 -19.77
N PRO A 175 2.22 15.80 -20.69
CA PRO A 175 2.77 15.11 -21.87
C PRO A 175 3.70 13.95 -21.52
N SER A 176 4.60 14.14 -20.54
CA SER A 176 5.56 13.13 -20.11
C SER A 176 6.00 13.35 -18.67
N PHE A 177 6.58 12.33 -18.03
CA PHE A 177 7.17 12.48 -16.69
C PHE A 177 8.25 13.57 -16.66
N LYS A 178 9.08 13.67 -17.72
CA LYS A 178 10.09 14.73 -17.87
C LYS A 178 9.47 16.13 -17.85
N ALA A 179 8.35 16.32 -18.55
CA ALA A 179 7.63 17.58 -18.55
C ALA A 179 7.07 17.93 -17.15
N TYR A 180 6.54 16.94 -16.43
CA TYR A 180 6.08 17.12 -15.05
C TYR A 180 7.20 17.56 -14.12
N VAL A 181 8.34 16.85 -14.09
CA VAL A 181 9.44 17.20 -13.16
C VAL A 181 10.12 18.52 -13.51
N SER A 182 10.02 18.99 -14.75
CA SER A 182 10.59 20.28 -15.17
C SER A 182 9.79 21.47 -14.63
N ASP A 183 8.47 21.33 -14.51
CA ASP A 183 7.59 22.34 -13.93
C ASP A 183 6.36 21.67 -13.29
N PRO A 184 6.49 21.12 -12.06
CA PRO A 184 5.40 20.42 -11.41
C PRO A 184 4.21 21.35 -11.14
N LEU A 185 4.50 22.61 -10.74
CA LEU A 185 3.48 23.58 -10.31
C LEU A 185 2.48 23.91 -11.41
N LYS A 186 2.91 23.85 -12.67
CA LYS A 186 2.02 24.03 -13.84
C LYS A 186 0.91 22.99 -13.93
N TYR A 187 1.15 21.76 -13.48
CA TYR A 187 0.22 20.64 -13.64
C TYR A 187 -0.53 20.26 -12.36
N GLU A 188 0.01 20.64 -11.21
CA GLU A 188 -0.56 20.33 -9.90
C GLU A 188 -1.95 20.96 -9.69
N PRO A 189 -2.86 20.27 -8.99
CA PRO A 189 -4.15 20.86 -8.65
C PRO A 189 -3.96 22.11 -7.77
N LYS A 190 -4.80 23.12 -8.00
CA LYS A 190 -4.81 24.36 -7.20
C LYS A 190 -5.02 24.08 -5.70
N ASN A 191 -5.85 23.08 -5.40
CA ASN A 191 -6.03 22.59 -4.04
C ASN A 191 -4.89 21.61 -3.70
N PRO A 192 -3.94 21.96 -2.81
CA PRO A 192 -2.78 21.13 -2.50
C PRO A 192 -3.18 19.79 -1.87
N TYR A 193 -4.35 19.71 -1.22
CA TYR A 193 -4.86 18.47 -0.68
C TYR A 193 -5.12 17.40 -1.75
N MET A 194 -5.41 17.79 -2.99
CA MET A 194 -5.74 16.86 -4.08
C MET A 194 -4.50 16.28 -4.77
N SER A 195 -3.30 16.76 -4.43
CA SER A 195 -2.07 16.25 -5.01
C SER A 195 -1.70 14.88 -4.43
N LEU A 196 -1.29 13.98 -5.33
CA LEU A 196 -0.75 12.66 -4.99
C LEU A 196 0.72 12.51 -5.41
N THR A 197 1.32 13.57 -5.92
CA THR A 197 2.68 13.56 -6.50
C THR A 197 3.57 14.65 -5.87
N ARG A 198 3.02 15.81 -5.53
CA ARG A 198 3.78 16.90 -4.88
C ARG A 198 3.89 16.72 -3.38
N ASN A 199 5.11 16.41 -2.90
CA ASN A 199 5.45 16.27 -1.48
C ASN A 199 4.48 15.38 -0.69
N ARG A 200 3.90 14.39 -1.36
CA ARG A 200 2.85 13.53 -0.79
C ARG A 200 3.32 12.79 0.46
N MET A 201 4.54 12.26 0.43
CA MET A 201 5.14 11.58 1.58
C MET A 201 5.22 12.50 2.81
N SER A 202 5.62 13.76 2.65
CA SER A 202 5.68 14.71 3.77
C SER A 202 4.29 15.02 4.31
N ILE A 203 3.30 15.19 3.43
CA ILE A 203 1.91 15.43 3.83
C ILE A 203 1.41 14.27 4.69
N GLU A 204 1.64 13.03 4.27
CA GLU A 204 1.17 11.84 4.99
C GLU A 204 1.84 11.67 6.35
N LEU A 205 3.08 12.15 6.48
CA LEU A 205 3.82 12.23 7.74
C LEU A 205 3.42 13.43 8.62
N GLY A 206 2.45 14.24 8.20
CA GLY A 206 1.86 15.31 9.00
C GLY A 206 2.22 16.73 8.58
N LEU A 207 2.89 16.94 7.45
CA LEU A 207 3.09 18.29 6.89
C LEU A 207 1.73 18.85 6.40
N PRO A 208 1.27 20.02 6.88
CA PRO A 208 0.06 20.64 6.35
C PRO A 208 0.22 20.96 4.85
N PRO A 209 -0.71 20.56 3.97
CA PRO A 209 -0.60 20.78 2.53
C PRO A 209 -0.41 22.25 2.11
N GLU A 210 -0.94 23.19 2.90
CA GLU A 210 -0.77 24.63 2.69
C GLU A 210 0.68 25.09 2.89
N GLN A 211 1.44 24.38 3.73
CA GLN A 211 2.82 24.72 4.06
C GLN A 211 3.84 24.09 3.11
N VAL A 212 3.41 23.26 2.16
CA VAL A 212 4.27 22.55 1.20
C VAL A 212 5.17 23.49 0.39
N SER A 213 4.73 24.73 0.14
CA SER A 213 5.52 25.75 -0.57
C SER A 213 6.33 26.66 0.37
N ASN A 214 6.08 26.60 1.69
CA ASN A 214 6.77 27.41 2.68
C ASN A 214 8.10 26.73 3.04
N VAL A 215 9.20 27.25 2.49
CA VAL A 215 10.54 26.68 2.66
C VAL A 215 10.96 26.65 4.13
N SER A 216 10.68 27.72 4.89
CA SER A 216 11.03 27.82 6.31
C SER A 216 10.28 26.78 7.14
N TYR A 217 8.96 26.65 6.91
CA TYR A 217 8.14 25.65 7.59
C TYR A 217 8.57 24.22 7.21
N THR A 218 8.76 23.96 5.92
CA THR A 218 9.12 22.64 5.40
C THR A 218 10.49 22.21 5.93
N ARG A 219 11.47 23.13 5.99
CA ARG A 219 12.78 22.87 6.62
C ARG A 219 12.66 22.59 8.11
N HIS A 220 11.81 23.34 8.82
CA HIS A 220 11.53 23.07 10.23
C HIS A 220 10.91 21.68 10.41
N PHE A 221 9.94 21.31 9.58
CA PHE A 221 9.33 19.98 9.57
C PHE A 221 10.36 18.88 9.35
N TYR A 222 11.23 18.97 8.33
CA TYR A 222 12.26 17.96 8.07
C TYR A 222 13.29 17.78 9.19
N ARG A 223 13.53 18.81 10.00
CA ARG A 223 14.39 18.71 11.18
C ARG A 223 13.71 18.01 12.37
N ASN A 224 12.38 17.93 12.39
CA ASN A 224 11.62 17.54 13.57
C ASN A 224 10.68 16.35 13.36
N TRP A 225 10.37 15.97 12.12
CA TRP A 225 9.35 14.94 11.82
C TRP A 225 9.66 13.59 12.45
N THR A 226 10.93 13.29 12.67
CA THR A 226 11.42 12.02 13.23
C THR A 226 11.13 11.83 14.71
N LYS A 227 10.78 12.90 15.44
CA LYS A 227 10.56 12.87 16.90
C LYS A 227 9.44 11.93 17.35
N LEU A 228 8.47 11.67 16.47
CA LEU A 228 7.34 10.78 16.75
C LEU A 228 7.64 9.31 16.41
N PHE A 229 8.65 9.04 15.58
CA PHE A 229 8.89 7.71 15.02
C PHE A 229 9.95 6.94 15.81
N THR A 230 9.67 5.69 16.09
CA THR A 230 10.68 4.75 16.58
C THR A 230 11.53 4.25 15.41
N TRP A 231 12.84 4.45 15.50
CA TRP A 231 13.79 3.99 14.49
C TRP A 231 14.19 2.55 14.75
N PHE A 232 14.03 1.69 13.75
CA PHE A 232 14.76 0.42 13.71
C PHE A 232 16.23 0.75 13.44
N SER A 233 16.98 0.94 14.51
CA SER A 233 18.44 0.98 14.43
C SER A 233 18.91 -0.43 14.13
N SER A 234 19.81 -0.60 13.16
CA SER A 234 20.57 -1.85 13.04
C SER A 234 21.23 -2.15 14.39
N PRO A 235 21.29 -3.43 14.84
CA PRO A 235 21.95 -3.80 16.10
C PRO A 235 23.40 -3.32 16.23
N SER A 236 24.02 -2.89 15.12
CA SER A 236 25.39 -2.39 15.05
C SER A 236 25.59 -0.95 15.52
N GLY A 237 24.56 -0.21 15.95
CA GLY A 237 24.71 1.18 16.44
C GLY A 237 25.24 2.19 15.42
N SER A 238 25.54 1.76 14.19
CA SER A 238 25.98 2.61 13.10
C SER A 238 24.76 3.34 12.53
N ARG A 239 24.71 4.67 12.72
CA ARG A 239 23.84 5.52 11.91
C ARG A 239 24.11 5.21 10.45
N SER A 240 23.09 4.79 9.72
CA SER A 240 23.21 4.63 8.28
C SER A 240 23.50 6.01 7.67
N PRO A 241 24.43 6.12 6.71
CA PRO A 241 24.79 7.40 6.08
C PRO A 241 23.70 7.91 5.12
N TRP A 242 22.50 7.34 5.16
CA TRP A 242 21.37 7.65 4.27
C TRP A 242 20.37 8.64 4.88
N CYS A 243 20.75 9.34 5.94
CA CYS A 243 20.03 10.54 6.36
C CYS A 243 20.61 11.74 5.61
N CYS A 244 19.85 12.26 4.66
CA CYS A 244 20.03 13.61 4.10
C CYS A 244 20.06 14.68 5.21
#